data_AF-A0A973MF96-F1
#
_entry.id   AF-A0A973MF96-F1
#
_cell.length_a   1.000
_cell.length_b   1.000
_cell.length_c   1.000
_cell.angle_alpha   90.00
_cell.angle_beta   90.00
_cell.angle_gamma   90.00
#
_symmetry.space_group_name_H-M   'P 1'
#
loop_
_entity.id
_entity.type
_entity.pdbx_description
1 polymer ?
#
loop_
_entity_poly.entity_id
_entity_poly.type
_entity_poly.pdbx_seq_one_letter_code
_entity_poly.pdbx_strand_id
1 'polypeptide(L)'
;MALLKGKGAMTGVNLIAKVYKNGVTRDGKSQYADVQIDARDPRGPEQTNLHLKSDRIAGEDGKVRYNNGAPYSTGQMEEIVKAAGPNTEPILNKDGNEVGTIYGFKGNVMPATRGTGLVVNTKSVAASEFKVDDKTLDNQFASMRAARKTRAAAKEAQAQAPAPEAKQERAAEAEVDEPAVG
;
A
#
# COMPACT_ATOMS: atom_id res chain seq x y z
N MET A 1 -4.63 -1.32 2.48
CA MET A 1 -3.43 -1.85 1.82
C MET A 1 -3.15 -1.08 0.54
N ALA A 2 -1.93 -1.17 0.03
CA ALA A 2 -1.51 -0.63 -1.25
C ALA A 2 -2.21 -1.33 -2.43
N LEU A 3 -2.48 -0.57 -3.49
CA LEU A 3 -3.14 -1.05 -4.69
C LEU A 3 -2.16 -1.03 -5.87
N LEU A 4 -1.61 -2.20 -6.20
CA LEU A 4 -0.73 -2.37 -7.35
C LEU A 4 -1.51 -3.03 -8.49
N LYS A 5 -1.79 -2.24 -9.54
CA LYS A 5 -2.59 -2.67 -10.70
C LYS A 5 -1.81 -2.46 -12.00
N GLY A 6 -1.98 -3.38 -12.94
CA GLY A 6 -1.34 -3.33 -14.26
C GLY A 6 -0.11 -4.23 -14.40
N LYS A 7 0.30 -4.46 -15.65
CA LYS A 7 1.45 -5.29 -15.99
C LYS A 7 2.73 -4.66 -15.42
N GLY A 8 3.52 -5.43 -14.68
CA GLY A 8 4.78 -4.95 -14.06
C GLY A 8 4.60 -4.13 -12.77
N ALA A 9 3.36 -3.92 -12.30
CA ALA A 9 3.11 -3.17 -11.07
C ALA A 9 3.62 -3.87 -9.80
N MET A 10 3.82 -5.19 -9.87
CA MET A 10 4.24 -6.03 -8.75
C MET A 10 5.74 -6.39 -8.78
N THR A 11 6.50 -5.90 -9.76
CA THR A 11 7.90 -6.28 -9.95
C THR A 11 8.86 -5.12 -9.67
N GLY A 12 9.96 -5.39 -8.97
CA GLY A 12 10.96 -4.37 -8.65
C GLY A 12 10.37 -3.16 -7.93
N VAL A 13 9.56 -3.42 -6.90
CA VAL A 13 8.99 -2.38 -6.04
C VAL A 13 10.03 -2.02 -4.98
N ASN A 14 10.29 -0.72 -4.79
CA ASN A 14 11.09 -0.25 -3.65
C ASN A 14 10.21 -0.32 -2.39
N LEU A 15 10.73 -0.95 -1.35
CA LEU A 15 9.99 -1.35 -0.17
C LEU A 15 10.76 -0.96 1.10
N ILE A 16 10.00 -0.71 2.16
CA ILE A 16 10.53 -0.65 3.52
C ILE A 16 9.88 -1.76 4.35
N ALA A 17 10.68 -2.53 5.10
CA ALA A 17 10.18 -3.48 6.08
C ALA A 17 10.46 -2.94 7.48
N LYS A 18 9.40 -2.77 8.28
CA LYS A 18 9.51 -2.50 9.71
C LYS A 18 9.42 -3.81 10.46
N VAL A 19 10.47 -4.12 11.22
CA VAL A 19 10.60 -5.36 11.97
C VAL A 19 10.80 -5.00 13.43
N TYR A 20 9.82 -5.33 14.27
CA TYR A 20 9.89 -5.08 15.70
C TYR A 20 10.53 -6.26 16.43
N LYS A 21 11.34 -6.00 17.45
CA LYS A 21 12.06 -7.04 18.23
C LYS A 21 11.11 -8.04 18.90
N ASN A 22 9.91 -7.61 19.26
CA ASN A 22 8.86 -8.43 19.86
C ASN A 22 7.96 -9.13 18.82
N GLY A 23 8.25 -9.02 17.52
CA GLY A 23 7.45 -9.57 16.44
C GLY A 23 7.71 -11.06 16.13
N VAL A 24 8.48 -11.77 16.94
CA VAL A 24 8.77 -13.20 16.76
C VAL A 24 7.53 -14.02 17.16
N THR A 25 7.19 -15.05 16.39
CA THR A 25 6.15 -16.01 16.77
C THR A 25 6.55 -16.81 18.01
N ARG A 26 5.56 -17.30 18.77
CA ARG A 26 5.82 -18.07 20.01
C ARG A 26 6.72 -19.29 19.80
N ASP A 27 6.67 -19.91 18.63
CA ASP A 27 7.49 -21.05 18.24
C ASP A 27 8.87 -20.65 17.66
N GLY A 28 9.16 -19.35 17.53
CA GLY A 28 10.43 -18.83 17.01
C GLY A 28 10.65 -19.01 15.51
N LYS A 29 9.68 -19.60 14.78
CA LYS A 29 9.88 -19.99 13.37
C LYS A 29 9.62 -18.86 12.38
N SER A 30 8.98 -17.80 12.81
CA SER A 30 8.64 -16.68 11.94
C SER A 30 8.73 -15.36 12.70
N GLN A 31 8.97 -14.32 11.94
CA GLN A 31 9.01 -12.94 12.39
C GLN A 31 7.98 -12.15 11.60
N TYR A 32 7.18 -11.36 12.30
CA TYR A 32 6.27 -10.43 11.66
C TYR A 32 7.04 -9.19 11.17
N ALA A 33 6.81 -8.83 9.90
CA ALA A 33 7.28 -7.59 9.31
C ALA A 33 6.09 -6.81 8.72
N ASP A 34 6.00 -5.53 9.03
CA ASP A 34 5.10 -4.60 8.36
C ASP A 34 5.85 -4.00 7.16
N VAL A 35 5.51 -4.49 5.97
CA VAL A 35 6.13 -4.07 4.71
C VAL A 35 5.27 -3.02 4.02
N GLN A 36 5.91 -1.95 3.56
CA GLN A 36 5.28 -0.85 2.84
C GLN A 36 6.01 -0.58 1.53
N ILE A 37 5.29 -0.02 0.56
CA ILE A 37 5.91 0.63 -0.60
C ILE A 37 6.67 1.87 -0.10
N ASP A 38 7.89 2.09 -0.59
CA ASP A 38 8.59 3.34 -0.34
C ASP A 38 7.78 4.50 -0.91
N ALA A 39 7.51 5.56 -0.15
CA ALA A 39 6.76 6.73 -0.61
C ALA A 39 7.38 7.38 -1.87
N ARG A 40 8.69 7.18 -2.09
CA ARG A 40 9.46 7.66 -3.24
C ARG A 40 9.38 6.72 -4.44
N ASP A 41 8.91 5.48 -4.27
CA ASP A 41 8.63 4.60 -5.40
C ASP A 41 7.54 5.27 -6.28
N PRO A 42 7.63 5.19 -7.61
CA PRO A 42 6.61 5.78 -8.49
C PRO A 42 5.17 5.33 -8.20
N ARG A 43 4.99 4.17 -7.53
CA ARG A 43 3.69 3.60 -7.17
C ARG A 43 3.15 4.14 -5.83
N GLY A 44 3.94 4.91 -5.09
CA GLY A 44 3.65 5.40 -3.74
C GLY A 44 2.72 6.63 -3.66
N PRO A 45 3.01 7.75 -4.36
CA PRO A 45 2.35 9.04 -4.11
C PRO A 45 0.82 9.08 -4.19
N GLU A 46 0.19 8.20 -4.98
CA GLU A 46 -1.28 8.14 -5.11
C GLU A 46 -1.94 7.21 -4.08
N GLN A 47 -1.15 6.49 -3.28
CA GLN A 47 -1.65 5.49 -2.35
C GLN A 47 -2.08 6.14 -1.03
N THR A 48 -3.36 6.03 -0.70
CA THR A 48 -3.88 6.42 0.64
C THR A 48 -3.41 5.50 1.78
N ASN A 49 -2.79 4.37 1.44
CA ASN A 49 -2.25 3.36 2.36
C ASN A 49 -1.10 2.62 1.64
N LEU A 50 0.13 2.72 2.17
CA LEU A 50 1.33 2.14 1.57
C LEU A 50 1.64 0.71 2.04
N HIS A 51 0.93 0.21 3.06
CA HIS A 51 1.15 -1.12 3.61
C HIS A 51 0.72 -2.21 2.63
N LEU A 52 1.57 -3.22 2.42
CA LEU A 52 1.25 -4.36 1.57
C LEU A 52 0.09 -5.20 2.11
N LYS A 53 -0.03 -5.26 3.44
CA LYS A 53 -1.10 -5.96 4.16
C LYS A 53 -1.81 -5.00 5.09
N SER A 54 -3.12 -5.17 5.27
CA SER A 54 -3.90 -4.37 6.23
C SER A 54 -5.20 -5.10 6.58
N ASP A 55 -5.12 -6.03 7.52
CA ASP A 55 -6.26 -6.79 8.00
C ASP A 55 -6.96 -6.04 9.12
N ARG A 56 -8.31 -6.03 9.11
CA ARG A 56 -9.10 -5.51 10.24
C ARG A 56 -9.12 -6.53 11.36
N ILE A 57 -8.85 -6.07 12.58
CA ILE A 57 -8.92 -6.86 13.81
C ILE A 57 -9.83 -6.15 14.81
N ALA A 58 -10.74 -6.91 15.42
CA ALA A 58 -11.55 -6.41 16.52
C ALA A 58 -10.67 -6.26 17.77
N GLY A 59 -10.61 -5.06 18.32
CA GLY A 59 -10.00 -4.81 19.61
C GLY A 59 -10.82 -5.38 20.76
N GLU A 60 -10.18 -5.61 21.89
CA GLU A 60 -10.85 -5.97 23.15
C GLU A 60 -11.84 -4.87 23.61
N ASP A 61 -11.59 -3.62 23.21
CA ASP A 61 -12.45 -2.46 23.40
C ASP A 61 -13.53 -2.29 22.33
N GLY A 62 -13.72 -3.29 21.45
CA GLY A 62 -14.64 -3.24 20.32
C GLY A 62 -14.21 -2.32 19.16
N LYS A 63 -13.08 -1.61 19.28
CA LYS A 63 -12.58 -0.73 18.22
C LYS A 63 -11.83 -1.54 17.16
N VAL A 64 -12.10 -1.24 15.89
CA VAL A 64 -11.38 -1.84 14.77
C VAL A 64 -9.95 -1.31 14.74
N ARG A 65 -8.98 -2.21 14.92
CA ARG A 65 -7.56 -1.98 14.67
C ARG A 65 -7.16 -2.59 13.33
N TYR A 66 -5.97 -2.25 12.87
CA TYR A 66 -5.41 -2.80 11.63
C TYR A 66 -4.11 -3.54 11.92
N ASN A 67 -4.03 -4.78 11.46
CA ASN A 67 -2.80 -5.57 11.45
C ASN A 67 -2.15 -5.49 10.06
N ASN A 68 -0.99 -4.84 10.00
CA ASN A 68 -0.23 -4.72 8.76
C ASN A 68 0.93 -5.73 8.69
N GLY A 69 1.15 -6.52 9.74
CA GLY A 69 2.25 -7.48 9.82
C GLY A 69 1.96 -8.75 9.01
N ALA A 70 2.92 -9.13 8.16
CA ALA A 70 2.95 -10.43 7.50
C ALA A 70 4.04 -11.31 8.14
N PRO A 71 3.78 -12.60 8.38
CA PRO A 71 4.80 -13.51 8.90
C PRO A 71 5.78 -13.89 7.79
N TYR A 72 7.07 -13.83 8.10
CA TYR A 72 8.16 -14.33 7.26
C TYR A 72 8.96 -15.35 8.07
N SER A 73 9.37 -16.46 7.45
CA SER A 73 10.27 -17.40 8.09
C SER A 73 11.64 -16.78 8.34
N THR A 74 12.46 -17.38 9.21
CA THR A 74 13.82 -16.91 9.49
C THR A 74 14.64 -16.73 8.20
N GLY A 75 14.65 -17.72 7.30
CA GLY A 75 15.36 -17.61 6.02
C GLY A 75 14.79 -16.53 5.10
N GLN A 76 13.47 -16.29 5.13
CA GLN A 76 12.89 -15.18 4.37
C GLN A 76 13.33 -13.82 4.91
N MET A 77 13.42 -13.68 6.24
CA MET A 77 13.93 -12.46 6.87
C MET A 77 15.41 -12.25 6.58
N GLU A 78 16.23 -13.31 6.62
CA GLU A 78 17.65 -13.23 6.28
C GLU A 78 17.88 -12.69 4.87
N GLU A 79 17.08 -13.12 3.88
CA GLU A 79 17.15 -12.57 2.53
C GLU A 79 16.81 -11.08 2.47
N ILE A 80 15.79 -10.63 3.23
CA ILE A 80 15.43 -9.21 3.32
C ILE A 80 16.57 -8.40 3.96
N VAL A 81 17.13 -8.89 5.07
CA VAL A 81 18.24 -8.23 5.79
C VAL A 81 19.48 -8.16 4.90
N LYS A 82 19.81 -9.25 4.23
CA LYS A 82 20.93 -9.33 3.29
C LYS A 82 20.76 -8.36 2.10
N ALA A 83 19.55 -8.28 1.55
CA ALA A 83 19.24 -7.36 0.46
C ALA A 83 19.30 -5.89 0.89
N ALA A 84 18.86 -5.57 2.11
CA ALA A 84 18.98 -4.22 2.66
C ALA A 84 20.44 -3.84 2.95
N GLY A 85 21.25 -4.78 3.44
CA GLY A 85 22.64 -4.53 3.80
C GLY A 85 22.75 -3.40 4.82
N PRO A 86 23.55 -2.33 4.56
CA PRO A 86 23.66 -1.18 5.47
C PRO A 86 22.46 -0.21 5.39
N ASN A 87 21.49 -0.45 4.50
CA ASN A 87 20.33 0.41 4.31
C ASN A 87 19.26 0.17 5.38
N THR A 88 19.60 0.52 6.61
CA THR A 88 18.77 0.26 7.79
C THR A 88 18.72 1.44 8.73
N GLU A 89 17.62 1.59 9.45
CA GLU A 89 17.44 2.62 10.48
C GLU A 89 16.76 2.01 11.72
N PRO A 90 17.22 2.31 12.94
CA PRO A 90 16.55 1.87 14.16
C PRO A 90 15.16 2.50 14.32
N ILE A 91 14.20 1.71 14.78
CA ILE A 91 12.90 2.20 15.23
C ILE A 91 13.01 2.47 16.72
N LEU A 92 12.95 3.74 17.12
CA LEU A 92 13.03 4.14 18.52
C LEU A 92 11.63 4.32 19.12
N ASN A 93 11.48 3.96 20.41
CA ASN A 93 10.30 4.31 21.19
C ASN A 93 10.40 5.77 21.70
N LYS A 94 9.38 6.22 22.44
CA LYS A 94 9.34 7.58 23.02
C LYS A 94 10.50 7.87 23.99
N ASP A 95 11.07 6.82 24.59
CA ASP A 95 12.17 6.92 25.54
C ASP A 95 13.55 6.84 24.85
N GLY A 96 13.59 6.77 23.51
CA GLY A 96 14.82 6.63 22.72
C GLY A 96 15.36 5.20 22.62
N ASN A 97 14.65 4.20 23.16
CA ASN A 97 15.06 2.80 23.11
C ASN A 97 14.72 2.17 21.76
N GLU A 98 15.65 1.44 21.18
CA GLU A 98 15.43 0.72 19.92
C GLU A 98 14.48 -0.48 20.12
N VAL A 99 13.29 -0.38 19.54
CA VAL A 99 12.23 -1.39 19.57
C VAL A 99 12.12 -2.21 18.27
N GLY A 100 12.88 -1.83 17.24
CA GLY A 100 12.89 -2.52 15.96
C GLY A 100 13.85 -1.91 14.96
N THR A 101 13.79 -2.36 13.72
CA THR A 101 14.64 -1.91 12.63
C THR A 101 13.81 -1.76 11.36
N ILE A 102 14.10 -0.71 10.60
CA ILE A 102 13.61 -0.48 9.25
C ILE A 102 14.67 -1.00 8.29
N TYR A 103 14.26 -1.79 7.31
CA TYR A 103 15.12 -2.29 6.23
C TYR A 103 14.61 -1.73 4.91
N GLY A 104 15.46 -1.05 4.15
CA GLY A 104 15.14 -0.58 2.80
C GLY A 104 15.68 -1.54 1.74
N PHE A 105 14.78 -2.14 0.96
CA PHE A 105 15.13 -3.10 -0.08
C PHE A 105 14.18 -2.97 -1.28
N LYS A 106 14.54 -3.61 -2.39
CA LYS A 106 13.71 -3.71 -3.59
C LYS A 106 13.29 -5.16 -3.78
N GLY A 107 12.10 -5.43 -4.28
CA GLY A 107 11.68 -6.79 -4.56
C GLY A 107 10.38 -6.91 -5.34
N ASN A 108 10.08 -8.12 -5.80
CA ASN A 108 8.76 -8.43 -6.33
C ASN A 108 7.79 -8.68 -5.18
N VAL A 109 6.54 -8.28 -5.36
CA VAL A 109 5.44 -8.58 -4.45
C VAL A 109 4.49 -9.56 -5.10
N MET A 110 3.79 -10.33 -4.29
CA MET A 110 2.83 -11.33 -4.74
C MET A 110 1.64 -11.36 -3.78
N PRO A 111 0.46 -11.80 -4.23
CA PRO A 111 -0.65 -12.09 -3.33
C PRO A 111 -0.23 -13.03 -2.21
N ALA A 112 -0.65 -12.73 -0.98
CA ALA A 112 -0.44 -13.62 0.15
C ALA A 112 -1.15 -14.96 -0.12
N THR A 113 -0.46 -16.08 0.09
CA THR A 113 -1.09 -17.42 0.00
C THR A 113 -2.02 -17.72 1.17
N ARG A 114 -1.87 -16.97 2.28
CA ARG A 114 -2.70 -17.04 3.48
C ARG A 114 -3.06 -15.63 3.92
N GLY A 115 -4.34 -15.39 4.21
CA GLY A 115 -4.84 -14.08 4.62
C GLY A 115 -5.10 -13.14 3.44
N THR A 116 -5.15 -11.83 3.71
CA THR A 116 -5.37 -10.81 2.68
C THR A 116 -4.12 -9.97 2.43
N GLY A 117 -4.07 -9.30 1.29
CA GLY A 117 -2.98 -8.39 0.93
C GLY A 117 -1.85 -9.02 0.13
N LEU A 118 -0.72 -8.33 0.13
CA LEU A 118 0.49 -8.67 -0.62
C LEU A 118 1.62 -9.04 0.36
N VAL A 119 2.52 -9.90 -0.10
CA VAL A 119 3.77 -10.27 0.56
C VAL A 119 4.93 -10.13 -0.41
N VAL A 120 6.15 -10.02 0.14
CA VAL A 120 7.36 -9.96 -0.67
C VAL A 120 7.74 -11.36 -1.13
N ASN A 121 8.09 -11.49 -2.41
CA ASN A 121 8.80 -12.65 -2.91
C ASN A 121 10.30 -12.51 -2.57
N THR A 122 10.70 -13.08 -1.43
CA THR A 122 12.07 -12.98 -0.90
C THR A 122 13.14 -13.65 -1.75
N LYS A 123 12.77 -14.36 -2.83
CA LYS A 123 13.74 -14.89 -3.81
C LYS A 123 14.17 -13.85 -4.85
N SER A 124 13.53 -12.68 -4.85
CA SER A 124 13.73 -11.62 -5.84
C SER A 124 14.14 -10.29 -5.21
N VAL A 125 14.61 -10.32 -3.96
CA VAL A 125 15.00 -9.11 -3.24
C VAL A 125 16.39 -8.64 -3.64
N ALA A 126 16.57 -7.33 -3.67
CA ALA A 126 17.81 -6.65 -3.98
C ALA A 126 17.91 -5.37 -3.15
N ALA A 127 19.03 -4.67 -3.24
CA ALA A 127 19.19 -3.36 -2.61
C ALA A 127 18.15 -2.37 -3.12
N SER A 128 17.61 -1.54 -2.21
CA SER A 128 16.75 -0.43 -2.57
C SER A 128 17.52 0.63 -3.34
N GLU A 129 16.82 1.34 -4.23
CA GLU A 129 17.33 2.56 -4.87
C GLU A 129 17.32 3.76 -3.93
N PHE A 130 16.57 3.66 -2.82
CA PHE A 130 16.41 4.72 -1.85
C PHE A 130 16.98 4.35 -0.50
N LYS A 131 17.73 5.29 0.07
CA LYS A 131 18.29 5.17 1.43
C LYS A 131 17.19 5.39 2.47
N VAL A 132 17.22 4.58 3.52
CA VAL A 132 16.42 4.72 4.74
C VAL A 132 17.19 5.57 5.74
N ASP A 133 16.47 6.46 6.40
CA ASP A 133 16.94 7.43 7.37
C ASP A 133 15.83 7.73 8.41
N ASP A 134 16.16 8.58 9.37
CA ASP A 134 15.29 9.08 10.43
C ASP A 134 13.97 9.69 9.90
N LYS A 135 13.99 10.30 8.72
CA LYS A 135 12.83 10.93 8.06
C LYS A 135 11.99 9.96 7.25
N THR A 136 12.44 8.72 7.05
CA THR A 136 11.78 7.78 6.15
C THR A 136 10.34 7.52 6.58
N LEU A 137 10.07 7.29 7.86
CA LEU A 137 8.70 7.06 8.34
C LEU A 137 7.83 8.33 8.20
N ASP A 138 8.38 9.50 8.50
CA ASP A 138 7.65 10.77 8.35
C ASP A 138 7.25 11.02 6.89
N ASN A 139 8.14 10.70 5.95
CA ASN A 139 7.86 10.76 4.51
C ASN A 139 6.72 9.81 4.11
N GLN A 140 6.68 8.60 4.68
CA GLN A 140 5.57 7.66 4.47
C GLN A 140 4.23 8.24 4.94
N PHE A 141 4.21 8.81 6.15
CA PHE A 141 3.00 9.42 6.70
C PHE A 141 2.57 10.66 5.90
N ALA A 142 3.51 11.52 5.50
CA ALA A 142 3.25 12.71 4.70
C ALA A 142 2.65 12.34 3.34
N SER A 143 3.23 11.36 2.65
CA SER A 143 2.73 10.87 1.35
C SER A 143 1.30 10.32 1.45
N MET A 144 1.04 9.42 2.41
CA MET A 144 -0.32 8.91 2.63
C MET A 144 -1.32 10.01 3.00
N ARG A 145 -0.91 11.02 3.77
CA ARG A 145 -1.76 12.17 4.13
C ARG A 145 -2.07 13.03 2.92
N ALA A 146 -1.09 13.30 2.06
CA ALA A 146 -1.27 14.03 0.82
C ALA A 146 -2.25 13.30 -0.11
N ALA A 147 -2.03 12.00 -0.35
CA ALA A 147 -2.93 11.16 -1.16
C ALA A 147 -4.38 11.17 -0.63
N ARG A 148 -4.58 11.12 0.69
CA ARG A 148 -5.91 11.21 1.31
C ARG A 148 -6.57 12.56 1.07
N LYS A 149 -5.82 13.66 1.21
CA LYS A 149 -6.34 15.02 0.93
C LYS A 149 -6.75 15.17 -0.53
N THR A 150 -5.90 14.76 -1.47
CA THR A 150 -6.20 14.80 -2.90
C THR A 150 -7.46 13.98 -3.23
N ARG A 151 -7.58 12.78 -2.66
CA ARG A 151 -8.76 11.94 -2.87
C ARG A 151 -10.04 12.52 -2.23
N ALA A 152 -9.92 13.18 -1.09
CA ALA A 152 -11.06 13.87 -0.47
C ALA A 152 -11.53 15.04 -1.35
N ALA A 153 -10.60 15.89 -1.80
CA ALA A 153 -10.90 17.02 -2.68
C ALA A 153 -11.52 16.56 -4.01
N ALA A 154 -11.02 15.47 -4.61
CA ALA A 154 -11.61 14.90 -5.83
C ALA A 154 -13.04 14.39 -5.63
N LYS A 155 -13.34 13.81 -4.46
CA LYS A 155 -14.72 13.38 -4.12
C LYS A 155 -15.65 14.57 -3.90
N GLU A 156 -15.18 15.62 -3.24
CA GLU A 156 -15.96 16.85 -3.05
C GLU A 156 -16.23 17.54 -4.40
N ALA A 157 -15.25 17.60 -5.29
CA ALA A 157 -15.42 18.14 -6.64
C ALA A 157 -16.38 17.28 -7.50
N GLN A 158 -16.34 15.95 -7.40
CA GLN A 158 -17.32 15.08 -8.07
C GLN A 158 -18.72 15.19 -7.48
N ALA A 159 -18.86 15.42 -6.17
CA ALA A 159 -20.15 15.64 -5.53
C ALA A 159 -20.77 17.00 -5.88
N GLN A 160 -19.95 17.97 -6.33
CA GLN A 160 -20.37 19.30 -6.76
C GLN A 160 -20.43 19.45 -8.29
N ALA A 161 -20.02 18.43 -9.05
CA ALA A 161 -20.18 18.44 -10.50
C ALA A 161 -21.69 18.34 -10.83
N PRO A 162 -22.24 19.25 -11.66
CA PRO A 162 -23.61 19.11 -12.12
C PRO A 162 -23.75 17.76 -12.82
N ALA A 163 -24.84 17.04 -12.51
CA ALA A 163 -25.16 15.78 -13.16
C ALA A 163 -25.06 15.97 -14.68
N PRO A 164 -24.41 15.06 -15.43
CA PRO A 164 -24.47 15.12 -16.88
C PRO A 164 -25.95 14.99 -17.26
N GLU A 165 -26.53 16.11 -17.74
CA GLU A 165 -27.83 16.11 -18.36
C GLU A 165 -27.84 14.99 -19.40
N ALA A 166 -28.84 14.12 -19.25
CA ALA A 166 -29.09 13.02 -20.13
C ALA A 166 -29.05 13.51 -21.59
N LYS A 167 -28.00 13.11 -22.32
CA LYS A 167 -28.07 13.01 -23.77
C LYS A 167 -29.02 11.86 -24.09
N GLN A 168 -30.33 12.13 -24.04
CA GLN A 168 -31.34 11.26 -24.61
C GLN A 168 -32.36 12.12 -25.36
N GLU A 169 -32.38 11.88 -26.68
CA GLU A 169 -33.57 11.92 -27.53
C GLU A 169 -34.25 13.29 -27.75
N ARG A 170 -33.64 14.07 -28.65
CA ARG A 170 -34.44 14.84 -29.62
C ARG A 170 -33.84 14.70 -31.02
N ALA A 171 -33.83 13.45 -31.48
CA ALA A 171 -33.55 13.06 -32.85
C ALA A 171 -34.57 12.00 -33.26
N ALA A 172 -35.87 12.36 -33.25
CA ALA A 172 -36.95 11.52 -33.77
C ALA A 172 -38.28 12.29 -33.88
N GLU A 173 -38.30 13.49 -34.47
CA GLU A 173 -39.55 14.11 -34.96
C GLU A 173 -39.25 14.84 -36.28
N ALA A 174 -38.70 14.09 -37.23
CA ALA A 174 -38.74 14.39 -38.65
C ALA A 174 -39.07 13.06 -39.36
N GLU A 175 -40.02 13.09 -40.29
CA GLU A 175 -40.61 11.97 -41.04
C GLU A 175 -41.67 11.12 -40.33
N VAL A 176 -42.92 11.60 -40.39
CA VAL A 176 -44.01 10.78 -40.94
C VAL A 176 -44.82 11.67 -41.88
N ASP A 177 -44.37 11.74 -43.13
CA ASP A 177 -45.22 12.03 -44.28
C ASP A 177 -45.89 10.69 -44.63
N GLU A 178 -47.21 10.59 -44.51
CA GLU A 178 -47.97 9.58 -45.25
C GLU A 178 -49.17 10.23 -45.94
N PRO A 179 -49.38 9.94 -47.23
CA PRO A 179 -50.31 10.68 -48.09
C PRO A 179 -51.72 10.10 -48.12
N ALA A 180 -52.62 10.94 -48.67
CA ALA A 180 -53.87 10.63 -49.36
C ALA A 180 -55.14 10.30 -48.54
N VAL A 181 -56.09 11.24 -48.58
CA VAL A 181 -57.54 10.99 -48.59
C VAL A 181 -58.19 11.92 -49.61
N GLY A 182 -58.94 11.33 -50.56
CA GLY A 182 -59.97 12.01 -51.36
C GLY A 182 -59.65 12.20 -52.83
#